data_AF-A0A9J6GFP2-F1
#
_entry.id   AF-A0A9J6GFP2-F1
#
_cell.length_a   1.000
_cell.length_b   1.000
_cell.length_c   1.000
_cell.angle_alpha   90.00
_cell.angle_beta   90.00
_cell.angle_gamma   90.00
#
_symmetry.space_group_name_H-M   'P 1'
#
loop_
_entity.id
_entity.type
_entity.pdbx_description
1 polymer ?
#
loop_
_entity_poly.entity_id
_entity_poly.type
_entity_poly.pdbx_seq_one_letter_code
_entity_poly.pdbx_strand_id
1 'polypeptide(L)'
;MQAKRKQLWVPLIEKAVAKLHGCYEALVSGRCIEGLSTFTGAPCESVPLQYSSSPNEEGIDEDLIWAQLLSSRAAGFLMGASCGSGNMQVNDQDYHAVGLRPRHAYSVLDVQDVEGVRLVRLRNPWGHYAWRGDWSDGSPLWTPEMREALMPHGADDGVFWMSFSDVLKFFDCIDICKVRPDWNEVRLQGVLPPQTDKDSQAVTLLTVLEGTEVEFGLFQEGQRSAERSRRCQLDLCVVVFRAQDPAAGLVGPLVKHSKRQVRSFVGCNAVLDPGSYMVVCLAFNHWHTSLTKIDQYPKFLLAIHSSKRLLVETVIPHANVLADAIINLTCRQGTPARGPRGDDCNRLPDRFVQVICDCSESINVVSTRATLRTVDSIPPLHRQVIIVLTQLEGSGGFSIAHRLTHRVSFTGGLHDWGPSATNHVPPIDRKVYGLHTPRPL
;
A
#
# COMPACT_ATOMS: atom_id res chain seq x y z
N MET A 1 -18.12 19.41 19.73
CA MET A 1 -17.41 20.65 19.30
C MET A 1 -18.31 21.86 19.56
N GLN A 2 -17.81 22.92 20.18
CA GLN A 2 -18.48 24.23 20.14
C GLN A 2 -18.02 24.95 18.88
N ALA A 3 -18.96 25.35 18.01
CA ALA A 3 -18.63 26.12 16.82
C ALA A 3 -18.15 27.53 17.22
N LYS A 4 -16.83 27.77 17.21
CA LYS A 4 -16.28 29.14 17.28
C LYS A 4 -16.80 29.91 16.06
N ARG A 5 -17.22 31.17 16.25
CA ARG A 5 -17.64 32.10 15.18
C ARG A 5 -18.91 31.72 14.39
N LYS A 6 -19.85 30.96 14.96
CA LYS A 6 -21.15 30.60 14.32
C LYS A 6 -21.00 29.86 12.97
N GLN A 7 -19.90 29.13 12.76
CA GLN A 7 -19.66 28.37 11.53
C GLN A 7 -20.17 26.92 11.68
N LEU A 8 -21.13 26.52 10.85
CA LEU A 8 -21.75 25.18 10.90
C LEU A 8 -21.22 24.19 9.86
N TRP A 9 -20.40 24.64 8.91
CA TRP A 9 -19.96 23.80 7.81
C TRP A 9 -19.11 22.61 8.28
N VAL A 10 -18.23 22.78 9.28
CA VAL A 10 -17.39 21.67 9.82
C VAL A 10 -18.25 20.57 10.46
N PRO A 11 -19.13 20.86 11.45
CA PRO A 11 -20.01 19.83 12.01
C PRO A 11 -20.92 19.16 10.98
N LEU A 12 -21.34 19.87 9.92
CA LEU A 12 -22.17 19.30 8.87
C LEU A 12 -21.39 18.32 7.98
N ILE A 13 -20.13 18.62 7.66
CA ILE A 13 -19.24 17.68 6.97
C ILE A 13 -19.00 16.45 7.83
N GLU A 14 -18.68 16.62 9.12
CA GLU A 14 -18.50 15.51 10.06
C GLU A 14 -19.75 14.63 10.13
N LYS A 15 -20.94 15.23 10.21
CA LYS A 15 -22.22 14.52 10.16
C LYS A 15 -22.41 13.73 8.87
N ALA A 16 -22.04 14.29 7.72
CA ALA A 16 -22.15 13.61 6.43
C ALA A 16 -21.22 12.38 6.38
N VAL A 17 -20.00 12.50 6.89
CA VAL A 17 -19.03 11.39 6.98
C VAL A 17 -19.49 10.33 7.98
N ALA A 18 -20.00 10.74 9.15
CA ALA A 18 -20.62 9.82 10.11
C ALA A 18 -21.79 9.05 9.48
N LYS A 19 -22.62 9.72 8.68
CA LYS A 19 -23.72 9.06 7.94
C LYS A 19 -23.20 8.06 6.91
N LEU A 20 -22.14 8.40 6.17
CA LEU A 20 -21.50 7.50 5.21
C LEU A 20 -20.96 6.23 5.89
N HIS A 21 -20.43 6.38 7.09
CA HIS A 21 -19.92 5.29 7.93
C HIS A 21 -20.99 4.71 8.90
N GLY A 22 -22.24 5.15 8.80
CA GLY A 22 -23.37 4.65 9.61
C GLY A 22 -23.54 5.32 10.98
N CYS A 23 -22.47 5.70 11.69
CA CYS A 23 -22.57 6.42 12.96
C CYS A 23 -21.33 7.28 13.27
N TYR A 24 -21.42 8.13 14.30
CA TYR A 24 -20.29 8.94 14.79
C TYR A 24 -19.21 8.10 15.48
N GLU A 25 -19.60 7.01 16.16
CA GLU A 25 -18.65 6.11 16.83
C GLU A 25 -17.69 5.47 15.82
N ALA A 26 -18.17 5.19 14.60
CA ALA A 26 -17.35 4.70 13.51
C ALA A 26 -16.27 5.69 13.02
N LEU A 27 -16.30 6.96 13.45
CA LEU A 27 -15.28 7.96 13.13
C LEU A 27 -14.12 7.98 14.14
N VAL A 28 -14.28 7.35 15.31
CA VAL A 28 -13.25 7.32 16.36
C VAL A 28 -11.98 6.63 15.83
N SER A 29 -10.82 7.11 16.29
CA SER A 29 -9.49 6.56 15.95
C SER A 29 -9.11 6.59 14.45
N GLY A 30 -9.58 7.58 13.69
CA GLY A 30 -9.10 7.81 12.33
C GLY A 30 -7.70 8.41 12.24
N ARG A 31 -6.95 8.01 11.21
CA ARG A 31 -5.67 8.63 10.82
C ARG A 31 -5.90 9.78 9.86
N CYS A 32 -4.98 10.75 9.84
CA CYS A 32 -5.07 11.92 8.95
C CYS A 32 -5.20 11.50 7.48
N ILE A 33 -4.43 10.49 7.07
CA ILE A 33 -4.45 9.96 5.71
C ILE A 33 -5.84 9.47 5.24
N GLU A 34 -6.66 8.93 6.13
CA GLU A 34 -8.01 8.48 5.79
C GLU A 34 -8.94 9.67 5.54
N GLY A 35 -8.83 10.72 6.35
CA GLY A 35 -9.57 11.96 6.15
C GLY A 35 -9.15 12.64 4.84
N LEU A 36 -7.84 12.79 4.62
CA LEU A 36 -7.29 13.40 3.41
C LEU A 36 -7.75 12.68 2.15
N SER A 37 -7.62 11.35 2.10
CA SER A 37 -8.08 10.55 0.95
C SER A 37 -9.60 10.59 0.77
N THR A 38 -10.39 10.60 1.85
CA THR A 38 -11.86 10.67 1.78
C THR A 38 -12.34 12.01 1.23
N PHE A 39 -11.74 13.12 1.64
CA PHE A 39 -12.20 14.46 1.25
C PHE A 39 -11.64 14.95 -0.07
N THR A 40 -10.44 14.50 -0.45
CA THR A 40 -9.78 14.95 -1.69
C THR A 40 -9.89 13.94 -2.82
N GLY A 41 -9.98 12.64 -2.48
CA GLY A 41 -9.85 11.56 -3.45
C GLY A 41 -8.47 11.47 -4.11
N ALA A 42 -7.49 12.27 -3.68
CA ALA A 42 -6.15 12.35 -4.24
C ALA A 42 -5.24 11.24 -3.67
N PRO A 43 -4.13 10.90 -4.35
CA PRO A 43 -3.17 9.94 -3.83
C PRO A 43 -2.58 10.44 -2.52
N CYS A 44 -2.51 9.54 -1.54
CA CYS A 44 -1.90 9.85 -0.25
C CYS A 44 -0.77 8.85 0.07
N GLU A 45 0.19 9.31 0.84
CA GLU A 45 1.35 8.54 1.29
C GLU A 45 1.58 8.80 2.77
N SER A 46 2.09 7.81 3.50
CA SER A 46 2.42 7.94 4.92
C SER A 46 3.91 7.70 5.07
N VAL A 47 4.63 8.73 5.51
CA VAL A 47 6.08 8.70 5.77
C VAL A 47 6.28 8.36 7.24
N PRO A 48 6.76 7.15 7.58
CA PRO A 48 7.03 6.78 8.96
C PRO A 48 8.24 7.56 9.49
N LEU A 49 8.15 8.03 10.73
CA LEU A 49 9.20 8.77 11.43
C LEU A 49 9.85 7.96 12.57
N GLN A 50 9.33 6.76 12.86
CA GLN A 50 9.83 5.87 13.92
C GLN A 50 10.28 4.53 13.35
N TYR A 51 11.31 3.94 13.96
CA TYR A 51 11.77 2.61 13.59
C TYR A 51 10.64 1.59 13.76
N SER A 52 10.42 0.77 12.74
CA SER A 52 9.65 -0.44 12.95
C SER A 52 10.48 -1.40 13.80
N SER A 53 9.86 -2.12 14.72
CA SER A 53 10.54 -3.12 15.56
C SER A 53 10.95 -4.39 14.79
N SER A 54 10.97 -4.31 13.46
CA SER A 54 11.18 -5.45 12.56
C SER A 54 12.69 -5.65 12.37
N PRO A 55 13.26 -6.84 12.66
CA PRO A 55 14.71 -7.07 12.60
C PRO A 55 15.32 -6.98 11.18
N ASN A 56 14.50 -6.82 10.12
CA ASN A 56 14.91 -6.80 8.72
C ASN A 56 14.68 -5.44 8.01
N GLU A 57 14.20 -4.40 8.70
CA GLU A 57 14.02 -3.08 8.07
C GLU A 57 15.28 -2.21 8.25
N GLU A 58 15.77 -1.65 7.14
CA GLU A 58 16.81 -0.62 7.14
C GLU A 58 16.36 0.57 8.02
N GLY A 59 17.31 1.19 8.71
CA GLY A 59 17.02 2.33 9.58
C GLY A 59 16.37 3.49 8.84
N ILE A 60 15.77 4.42 9.60
CA ILE A 60 15.21 5.64 9.00
C ILE A 60 16.34 6.50 8.44
N ASP A 61 16.23 6.83 7.15
CA ASP A 61 17.06 7.83 6.49
C ASP A 61 16.43 9.22 6.70
N GLU A 62 16.94 9.94 7.69
CA GLU A 62 16.46 11.28 8.05
C GLU A 62 16.61 12.29 6.89
N ASP A 63 17.65 12.16 6.07
CA ASP A 63 17.90 13.05 4.95
C ASP A 63 16.92 12.80 3.81
N LEU A 64 16.59 11.53 3.55
CA LEU A 64 15.57 11.16 2.57
C LEU A 64 14.18 11.68 2.99
N ILE A 65 13.81 11.52 4.26
CA ILE A 65 12.55 12.05 4.79
C ILE A 65 12.53 13.57 4.65
N TRP A 66 13.60 14.26 5.06
CA TRP A 66 13.68 15.71 4.95
C TRP A 66 13.52 16.19 3.50
N ALA A 67 14.22 15.56 2.55
CA ALA A 67 14.10 15.88 1.13
C ALA A 67 12.67 15.65 0.62
N GLN A 68 12.00 14.57 1.06
CA GLN A 68 10.61 14.29 0.70
C GLN A 68 9.65 15.36 1.23
N LEU A 69 9.84 15.83 2.47
CA LEU A 69 9.02 16.89 3.07
C LEU A 69 9.21 18.24 2.36
N LEU A 70 10.47 18.62 2.06
CA LEU A 70 10.78 19.82 1.29
C LEU A 70 10.16 19.78 -0.12
N SER A 71 10.29 18.65 -0.81
CA SER A 71 9.69 18.46 -2.14
C SER A 71 8.17 18.53 -2.09
N SER A 72 7.55 17.96 -1.05
CA SER A 72 6.09 17.98 -0.89
C SER A 72 5.56 19.38 -0.58
N ARG A 73 6.31 20.13 0.23
CA ARG A 73 6.05 21.55 0.52
C ARG A 73 6.17 22.41 -0.74
N ALA A 74 7.23 22.23 -1.54
CA ALA A 74 7.42 22.96 -2.80
C ALA A 74 6.31 22.66 -3.81
N ALA A 75 5.78 21.43 -3.81
CA ALA A 75 4.65 21.03 -4.64
C ALA A 75 3.28 21.52 -4.09
N GLY A 76 3.24 22.12 -2.90
CA GLY A 76 2.00 22.59 -2.28
C GLY A 76 1.09 21.48 -1.75
N PHE A 77 1.63 20.30 -1.45
CA PHE A 77 0.84 19.18 -0.94
C PHE A 77 0.34 19.42 0.48
N LEU A 78 -0.84 18.88 0.77
CA LEU A 78 -1.41 18.91 2.11
C LEU A 78 -0.69 17.87 2.98
N MET A 79 -0.30 18.25 4.19
CA MET A 79 0.43 17.38 5.10
C MET A 79 -0.19 17.39 6.50
N GLY A 80 -0.30 16.20 7.10
CA GLY A 80 -0.73 15.99 8.48
C GLY A 80 0.29 15.15 9.23
N ALA A 81 0.45 15.39 10.53
CA ALA A 81 1.36 14.63 11.38
C ALA A 81 0.58 13.94 12.51
N SER A 82 0.95 12.72 12.85
CA SER A 82 0.39 11.99 13.99
C SER A 82 1.35 12.05 15.17
N CYS A 83 0.90 12.60 16.31
CA CYS A 83 1.72 12.80 17.50
C CYS A 83 1.41 11.72 18.55
N GLY A 84 2.41 10.94 18.94
CA GLY A 84 2.28 9.89 19.96
C GLY A 84 1.09 8.96 19.72
N SER A 85 0.89 8.50 18.48
CA SER A 85 -0.16 7.58 18.04
C SER A 85 0.45 6.41 17.27
N GLY A 86 0.35 5.18 17.80
CA GLY A 86 0.85 3.97 17.14
C GLY A 86 1.66 3.09 18.10
N ASN A 87 2.87 2.71 17.68
CA ASN A 87 3.75 1.80 18.42
C ASN A 87 4.65 2.50 19.45
N MET A 88 4.60 3.84 19.54
CA MET A 88 5.43 4.59 20.47
C MET A 88 4.95 4.39 21.92
N GLN A 89 5.89 4.18 22.84
CA GLN A 89 5.55 4.24 24.27
C GLN A 89 5.35 5.70 24.66
N VAL A 90 4.08 6.06 24.87
CA VAL A 90 3.69 7.44 25.12
C VAL A 90 3.41 7.62 26.60
N ASN A 91 4.25 8.41 27.26
CA ASN A 91 3.97 8.96 28.57
C ASN A 91 3.33 10.34 28.41
N ASP A 92 2.04 10.45 28.77
CA ASP A 92 1.29 11.70 28.62
C ASP A 92 1.94 12.89 29.33
N GLN A 93 2.60 12.65 30.47
CA GLN A 93 3.27 13.71 31.22
C GLN A 93 4.42 14.35 30.43
N ASP A 94 5.22 13.53 29.75
CA ASP A 94 6.39 14.00 28.99
C ASP A 94 5.96 14.84 27.78
N TYR A 95 4.92 14.41 27.08
CA TYR A 95 4.34 15.17 25.96
C TYR A 95 3.70 16.48 26.44
N HIS A 96 2.94 16.45 27.53
CA HIS A 96 2.31 17.64 28.07
C HIS A 96 3.31 18.66 28.63
N ALA A 97 4.43 18.19 29.20
CA ALA A 97 5.51 19.03 29.68
C ALA A 97 6.09 19.90 28.55
N VAL A 98 6.31 19.31 27.38
CA VAL A 98 6.79 20.02 26.18
C VAL A 98 5.69 20.74 25.40
N GLY A 99 4.45 20.71 25.88
CA GLY A 99 3.32 21.41 25.27
C GLY A 99 2.70 20.69 24.08
N LEU A 100 2.95 19.39 23.93
CA LEU A 100 2.30 18.53 22.95
C LEU A 100 1.14 17.76 23.58
N ARG A 101 0.20 17.36 22.73
CA ARG A 101 -0.89 16.45 23.07
C ARG A 101 -0.69 15.14 22.32
N PRO A 102 -0.49 14.02 23.03
CA PRO A 102 -0.34 12.72 22.39
C PRO A 102 -1.67 12.20 21.85
N ARG A 103 -1.59 11.16 21.01
CA ARG A 103 -2.73 10.52 20.32
C ARG A 103 -3.60 11.56 19.61
N HIS A 104 -2.94 12.50 18.95
CA HIS A 104 -3.60 13.62 18.29
C HIS A 104 -2.98 13.94 16.93
N ALA A 105 -3.82 14.47 16.04
CA ALA A 105 -3.45 14.90 14.70
C ALA A 105 -3.05 16.37 14.70
N TYR A 106 -1.96 16.68 14.03
CA TYR A 106 -1.48 18.04 13.78
C TYR A 106 -1.45 18.29 12.27
N SER A 107 -1.61 19.54 11.85
CA SER A 107 -1.37 19.92 10.45
C SER A 107 0.08 20.38 10.30
N VAL A 108 0.76 19.91 9.26
CA VAL A 108 2.06 20.47 8.86
C VAL A 108 1.75 21.63 7.91
N LEU A 109 2.11 22.84 8.33
CA LEU A 109 1.82 24.07 7.59
C LEU A 109 2.98 24.50 6.69
N ASP A 110 4.21 24.25 7.13
CA ASP A 110 5.41 24.63 6.38
C ASP A 110 6.62 23.77 6.78
N VAL A 111 7.60 23.69 5.88
CA VAL A 111 8.87 22.96 6.07
C VAL A 111 9.97 23.82 5.46
N GLN A 112 10.98 24.15 6.26
CA GLN A 112 12.01 25.12 5.89
C GLN A 112 13.40 24.68 6.33
N ASP A 113 14.38 24.93 5.48
CA ASP A 113 15.80 24.85 5.80
C ASP A 113 16.36 26.28 5.81
N VAL A 114 16.71 26.80 6.99
CA VAL A 114 17.17 28.18 7.16
C VAL A 114 18.44 28.16 7.98
N GLU A 115 19.51 28.73 7.42
CA GLU A 115 20.84 28.80 8.07
C GLU A 115 21.36 27.42 8.53
N GLY A 116 21.02 26.35 7.80
CA GLY A 116 21.40 24.98 8.14
C GLY A 116 20.53 24.34 9.23
N VAL A 117 19.46 25.02 9.68
CA VAL A 117 18.50 24.50 10.63
C VAL A 117 17.24 24.02 9.91
N ARG A 118 16.89 22.75 10.14
CA ARG A 118 15.69 22.10 9.61
C ARG A 118 14.51 22.33 10.55
N LEU A 119 13.53 23.11 10.10
CA LEU A 119 12.36 23.52 10.88
C LEU A 119 11.05 23.09 10.21
N VAL A 120 10.12 22.60 11.03
CA VAL A 120 8.76 22.23 10.61
C VAL A 120 7.75 23.09 11.37
N ARG A 121 6.83 23.72 10.65
CA ARG A 121 5.72 24.49 11.22
C ARG A 121 4.51 23.59 11.37
N LEU A 122 4.04 23.43 12.59
CA LEU A 122 2.92 22.56 12.95
C LEU A 122 1.77 23.38 13.52
N ARG A 123 0.56 22.83 13.42
CA ARG A 123 -0.65 23.39 14.03
C ARG A 123 -1.44 22.33 14.78
N ASN A 124 -1.76 22.62 16.03
CA ASN A 124 -2.77 21.92 16.80
C ASN A 124 -4.18 22.42 16.40
N PRO A 125 -5.06 21.58 15.82
CA PRO A 125 -6.40 22.00 15.41
C PRO A 125 -7.28 22.50 16.56
N TRP A 126 -7.01 22.11 17.81
CA TRP A 126 -7.76 22.59 18.97
C TRP A 126 -7.35 23.99 19.45
N GLY A 127 -6.27 24.58 18.90
CA GLY A 127 -5.84 25.94 19.21
C GLY A 127 -5.37 26.17 20.65
N HIS A 128 -5.24 25.09 21.43
CA HIS A 128 -4.69 25.09 22.77
C HIS A 128 -3.54 24.09 22.78
N TYR A 129 -2.51 24.31 23.61
CA TYR A 129 -1.22 23.58 23.60
C TYR A 129 -0.30 23.99 22.44
N ALA A 130 0.77 24.70 22.80
CA ALA A 130 1.85 25.10 21.91
C ALA A 130 3.17 24.53 22.44
N TRP A 131 4.04 24.14 21.51
CA TRP A 131 5.37 23.62 21.79
C TRP A 131 6.17 24.56 22.69
N ARG A 132 6.85 23.99 23.69
CA ARG A 132 7.66 24.73 24.68
C ARG A 132 9.16 24.45 24.61
N GLY A 133 9.59 23.60 23.68
CA GLY A 133 11.01 23.28 23.49
C GLY A 133 11.71 24.26 22.56
N ASP A 134 12.78 23.78 21.93
CA ASP A 134 13.60 24.55 20.99
C ASP A 134 12.78 25.03 19.81
N TRP A 135 12.96 26.29 19.40
CA TRP A 135 12.17 26.95 18.35
C TRP A 135 10.69 27.19 18.68
N SER A 136 10.27 27.01 19.93
CA SER A 136 9.01 27.60 20.42
C SER A 136 9.00 29.13 20.24
N ASP A 137 7.82 29.77 20.26
CA ASP A 137 7.67 31.21 20.00
C ASP A 137 8.55 32.10 20.91
N GLY A 138 8.76 31.65 22.16
CA GLY A 138 9.59 32.32 23.17
C GLY A 138 11.05 31.85 23.20
N SER A 139 11.46 30.95 22.29
CA SER A 139 12.81 30.38 22.31
C SER A 139 13.88 31.45 22.05
N PRO A 140 15.00 31.42 22.79
CA PRO A 140 16.14 32.31 22.56
C PRO A 140 16.97 31.92 21.32
N LEU A 141 16.71 30.76 20.71
CA LEU A 141 17.43 30.28 19.52
C LEU A 141 17.08 31.07 18.26
N TRP A 142 15.97 31.79 18.29
CA TRP A 142 15.54 32.62 17.17
C TRP A 142 16.43 33.85 16.98
N THR A 143 17.06 33.98 15.82
CA THR A 143 17.66 35.25 15.38
C THR A 143 16.56 36.23 14.96
N PRO A 144 16.80 37.56 15.06
CA PRO A 144 15.86 38.57 14.57
C PRO A 144 15.44 38.34 13.11
N GLU A 145 16.39 37.97 12.25
CA GLU A 145 16.18 37.72 10.83
C GLU A 145 15.27 36.51 10.59
N MET A 146 15.51 35.40 11.31
CA MET A 146 14.65 34.22 11.24
C MET A 146 13.23 34.50 11.76
N ARG A 147 13.09 35.30 12.83
CA ARG A 147 11.76 35.69 13.33
C ARG A 147 10.98 36.47 12.30
N GLU A 148 11.62 37.45 11.66
CA GLU A 148 10.98 38.27 10.63
C GLU A 148 10.57 37.41 9.42
N ALA A 149 11.43 36.49 8.98
CA ALA A 149 11.18 35.63 7.83
C ALA A 149 10.09 34.56 8.09
N LEU A 150 10.11 33.90 9.26
CA LEU A 150 9.28 32.72 9.53
C LEU A 150 8.07 32.99 10.43
N MET A 151 8.07 34.10 11.18
CA MET A 151 6.99 34.51 12.07
C MET A 151 6.63 36.00 11.92
N PRO A 152 6.40 36.52 10.69
CA PRO A 152 6.17 37.96 10.46
C PRO A 152 4.92 38.50 11.19
N HIS A 153 3.95 37.64 11.49
CA HIS A 153 2.70 38.00 12.19
C HIS A 153 2.71 37.62 13.68
N GLY A 154 3.86 37.16 14.20
CA GLY A 154 3.99 36.68 15.57
C GLY A 154 3.36 35.30 15.81
N ALA A 155 3.11 35.00 17.08
CA ALA A 155 2.50 33.75 17.53
C ALA A 155 1.02 33.68 17.15
N ASP A 156 0.57 32.50 16.70
CA ASP A 156 -0.83 32.19 16.42
C ASP A 156 -1.26 30.99 17.26
N ASP A 157 -2.54 30.96 17.68
CA ASP A 157 -3.05 29.99 18.65
C ASP A 157 -2.87 28.56 18.15
N GLY A 158 -1.99 27.82 18.84
CA GLY A 158 -1.68 26.42 18.54
C GLY A 158 -0.81 26.21 17.30
N VAL A 159 -0.24 27.25 16.71
CA VAL A 159 0.75 27.17 15.63
C VAL A 159 2.14 27.38 16.21
N PHE A 160 3.09 26.53 15.88
CA PHE A 160 4.46 26.63 16.37
C PHE A 160 5.45 26.04 15.38
N TRP A 161 6.71 26.46 15.49
CA TRP A 161 7.83 25.81 14.82
C TRP A 161 8.51 24.81 15.76
N MET A 162 9.16 23.81 15.16
CA MET A 162 9.85 22.74 15.87
C MET A 162 11.05 22.29 15.03
N SER A 163 12.13 21.88 15.69
CA SER A 163 13.27 21.25 15.00
C SER A 163 12.84 19.93 14.34
N PHE A 164 13.40 19.60 13.19
CA PHE A 164 13.10 18.31 12.55
C PHE A 164 13.47 17.12 13.45
N SER A 165 14.55 17.23 14.23
CA SER A 165 14.95 16.22 15.22
C SER A 165 13.89 16.01 16.31
N ASP A 166 13.23 17.07 16.78
CA ASP A 166 12.12 16.93 17.72
C ASP A 166 10.87 16.36 17.05
N VAL A 167 10.63 16.66 15.77
CA VAL A 167 9.54 16.02 15.00
C VAL A 167 9.75 14.51 14.95
N LEU A 168 10.96 14.06 14.64
CA LEU A 168 11.34 12.64 14.67
C LEU A 168 11.24 12.02 16.07
N LYS A 169 11.27 12.81 17.15
CA LYS A 169 11.17 12.32 18.52
C LYS A 169 9.73 12.21 19.03
N PHE A 170 8.81 13.08 18.57
CA PHE A 170 7.46 13.17 19.14
C PHE A 170 6.34 12.77 18.17
N PHE A 171 6.64 12.54 16.90
CA PHE A 171 5.66 12.17 15.87
C PHE A 171 5.97 10.81 15.27
N ASP A 172 4.92 10.06 14.94
CA ASP A 172 5.02 8.69 14.43
C ASP A 172 5.13 8.65 12.91
N CYS A 173 4.43 9.56 12.24
CA CYS A 173 4.37 9.65 10.80
C CYS A 173 3.91 11.04 10.33
N ILE A 174 4.26 11.36 9.08
CA ILE A 174 3.68 12.46 8.32
C ILE A 174 2.91 11.87 7.12
N ASP A 175 1.62 12.16 7.07
CA ASP A 175 0.72 11.80 5.99
C ASP A 175 0.70 12.94 4.96
N ILE A 176 1.02 12.62 3.70
CA ILE A 176 1.13 13.55 2.58
C ILE A 176 -0.01 13.26 1.60
N CYS A 177 -0.78 14.27 1.23
CA CYS A 177 -1.85 14.19 0.25
C CYS A 177 -1.48 15.02 -1.00
N LYS A 178 -1.26 14.31 -2.11
CA LYS A 178 -0.67 14.84 -3.35
C LYS A 178 -1.72 15.47 -4.25
N VAL A 179 -2.44 16.46 -3.72
CA VAL A 179 -3.43 17.22 -4.49
C VAL A 179 -2.71 18.02 -5.57
N ARG A 180 -3.00 17.74 -6.83
CA ARG A 180 -2.45 18.46 -7.98
C ARG A 180 -3.61 18.94 -8.87
N PRO A 181 -3.95 20.24 -8.85
CA PRO A 181 -5.11 20.75 -9.59
C PRO A 181 -4.95 20.68 -11.11
N ASP A 182 -3.72 20.75 -11.62
CA ASP A 182 -3.43 20.77 -13.06
C ASP A 182 -3.27 19.36 -13.68
N TRP A 183 -3.48 18.30 -12.89
CA TRP A 183 -3.33 16.93 -13.37
C TRP A 183 -4.65 16.37 -13.92
N ASN A 184 -4.53 15.47 -14.89
CA ASN A 184 -5.65 14.74 -15.46
C ASN A 184 -5.99 13.56 -14.56
N GLU A 185 -7.28 13.25 -14.42
CA GLU A 185 -7.76 12.18 -13.56
C GLU A 185 -8.67 11.21 -14.33
N VAL A 186 -8.46 9.91 -14.11
CA VAL A 186 -9.36 8.84 -14.56
C VAL A 186 -9.67 7.93 -13.37
N ARG A 187 -10.95 7.61 -13.17
CA ARG A 187 -11.40 6.68 -12.13
C ARG A 187 -12.12 5.49 -12.76
N LEU A 188 -11.62 4.29 -12.48
CA LEU A 188 -12.18 3.03 -12.97
C LEU A 188 -12.66 2.20 -11.79
N GLN A 189 -13.89 1.69 -11.89
CA GLN A 189 -14.42 0.74 -10.92
C GLN A 189 -14.22 -0.67 -11.41
N GLY A 190 -13.94 -1.59 -10.49
CA GLY A 190 -13.80 -3.01 -10.79
C GLY A 190 -14.12 -3.89 -9.60
N VAL A 191 -14.01 -5.20 -9.81
CA VAL A 191 -14.19 -6.23 -8.78
C VAL A 191 -12.93 -7.07 -8.64
N LEU A 192 -12.71 -7.62 -7.45
CA LEU A 192 -11.65 -8.58 -7.16
C LEU A 192 -12.28 -9.96 -6.92
N PRO A 193 -12.35 -10.84 -7.93
CA PRO A 193 -12.91 -12.18 -7.73
C PRO A 193 -12.08 -12.99 -6.73
N PRO A 194 -12.68 -13.90 -5.95
CA PRO A 194 -11.97 -14.81 -5.03
C PRO A 194 -11.34 -16.02 -5.76
N GLN A 195 -11.18 -15.93 -7.07
CA GLN A 195 -10.76 -17.00 -7.97
C GLN A 195 -10.22 -16.39 -9.28
N THR A 196 -9.58 -17.21 -10.09
CA THR A 196 -9.20 -16.83 -11.45
C THR A 196 -10.44 -16.78 -12.33
N ASP A 197 -10.86 -15.58 -12.71
CA ASP A 197 -12.02 -15.35 -13.58
C ASP A 197 -11.68 -14.31 -14.64
N LYS A 198 -11.44 -14.77 -15.87
CA LYS A 198 -11.04 -13.92 -17.00
C LYS A 198 -12.05 -12.82 -17.29
N ASP A 199 -13.34 -13.08 -17.09
CA ASP A 199 -14.41 -12.18 -17.53
C ASP A 199 -14.67 -11.07 -16.50
N SER A 200 -14.44 -11.37 -15.21
CA SER A 200 -14.61 -10.40 -14.11
C SER A 200 -13.31 -9.69 -13.72
N GLN A 201 -12.15 -10.19 -14.15
CA GLN A 201 -10.86 -9.58 -13.84
C GLN A 201 -10.65 -8.32 -14.68
N ALA A 202 -10.81 -7.15 -14.08
CA ALA A 202 -10.53 -5.89 -14.75
C ALA A 202 -9.01 -5.65 -14.85
N VAL A 203 -8.50 -5.59 -16.09
CA VAL A 203 -7.15 -5.10 -16.39
C VAL A 203 -7.28 -3.80 -17.17
N THR A 204 -6.51 -2.79 -16.75
CA THR A 204 -6.54 -1.47 -17.39
C THR A 204 -5.38 -1.35 -18.36
N LEU A 205 -5.68 -1.09 -19.63
CA LEU A 205 -4.70 -0.73 -20.65
C LEU A 205 -4.54 0.80 -20.66
N LEU A 206 -3.30 1.26 -20.55
CA LEU A 206 -2.93 2.67 -20.66
C LEU A 206 -2.10 2.86 -21.91
N THR A 207 -2.47 3.83 -22.73
CA THR A 207 -1.64 4.29 -23.84
C THR A 207 -1.11 5.68 -23.55
N VAL A 208 0.21 5.75 -23.41
CA VAL A 208 0.98 6.96 -23.11
C VAL A 208 1.55 7.47 -24.42
N LEU A 209 1.19 8.69 -24.82
CA LEU A 209 1.64 9.28 -26.09
C LEU A 209 2.95 10.07 -25.95
N GLU A 210 3.18 10.62 -24.76
CA GLU A 210 4.35 11.41 -24.41
C GLU A 210 4.79 11.09 -22.99
N GLY A 211 6.08 11.31 -22.67
CA GLY A 211 6.61 11.07 -21.32
C GLY A 211 5.74 11.76 -20.26
N THR A 212 5.16 10.98 -19.35
CA THR A 212 4.10 11.40 -18.42
C THR A 212 4.36 10.89 -17.01
N GLU A 213 4.21 11.76 -16.02
CA GLU A 213 4.21 11.37 -14.61
C GLU A 213 2.81 10.88 -14.24
N VAL A 214 2.73 9.74 -13.56
CA VAL A 214 1.47 9.07 -13.22
C VAL A 214 1.49 8.62 -11.76
N GLU A 215 0.37 8.82 -11.07
CA GLU A 215 0.10 8.30 -9.74
C GLU A 215 -1.12 7.39 -9.76
N PHE A 216 -0.92 6.16 -9.28
CA PHE A 216 -1.92 5.12 -9.15
C PHE A 216 -2.39 5.05 -7.71
N GLY A 217 -3.70 5.10 -7.48
CA GLY A 217 -4.34 4.83 -6.20
C GLY A 217 -5.39 3.75 -6.36
N LEU A 218 -5.22 2.63 -5.65
CA LEU A 218 -6.18 1.53 -5.61
C LEU A 218 -6.91 1.57 -4.27
N PHE A 219 -8.20 1.87 -4.32
CA PHE A 219 -9.08 2.00 -3.16
C PHE A 219 -10.04 0.80 -3.09
N GLN A 220 -10.36 0.33 -1.89
CA GLN A 220 -11.43 -0.65 -1.67
C GLN A 220 -12.62 -0.01 -0.95
N GLU A 221 -13.79 -0.66 -1.01
CA GLU A 221 -14.94 -0.23 -0.19
C GLU A 221 -14.60 -0.24 1.31
N GLY A 222 -14.86 0.89 1.98
CA GLY A 222 -14.51 1.10 3.39
C GLY A 222 -15.28 0.21 4.38
N GLN A 223 -14.63 -0.12 5.50
CA GLN A 223 -15.11 -1.05 6.53
C GLN A 223 -15.75 -0.38 7.76
N ARG A 224 -15.79 0.96 7.83
CA ARG A 224 -16.25 1.71 9.02
C ARG A 224 -17.78 1.63 9.23
N SER A 225 -18.46 0.52 8.94
CA SER A 225 -19.91 0.37 9.23
C SER A 225 -20.10 -0.63 10.37
N ALA A 226 -20.83 -0.22 11.41
CA ALA A 226 -21.14 -1.04 12.58
C ALA A 226 -21.84 -2.38 12.24
N GLU A 227 -22.60 -2.43 11.15
CA GLU A 227 -23.33 -3.63 10.69
C GLU A 227 -22.54 -4.48 9.66
N ARG A 228 -21.43 -3.98 9.09
CA ARG A 228 -20.63 -4.66 8.06
C ARG A 228 -19.24 -5.10 8.51
N SER A 229 -19.03 -5.18 9.82
CA SER A 229 -17.84 -5.67 10.53
C SER A 229 -17.40 -7.12 10.22
N ARG A 230 -17.88 -7.72 9.12
CA ARG A 230 -17.55 -9.08 8.67
C ARG A 230 -16.63 -9.15 7.45
N ARG A 231 -16.28 -8.02 6.82
CA ARG A 231 -15.32 -8.03 5.69
C ARG A 231 -13.94 -7.59 6.19
N CYS A 232 -12.98 -8.51 6.18
CA CYS A 232 -11.58 -8.16 6.41
C CYS A 232 -11.13 -7.21 5.30
N GLN A 233 -10.35 -6.17 5.65
CA GLN A 233 -9.69 -5.34 4.65
C GLN A 233 -8.87 -6.22 3.71
N LEU A 234 -8.92 -5.93 2.42
CA LEU A 234 -8.13 -6.66 1.45
C LEU A 234 -6.66 -6.29 1.53
N ASP A 235 -5.81 -7.27 1.26
CA ASP A 235 -4.38 -7.11 1.07
C ASP A 235 -4.11 -6.65 -0.38
N LEU A 236 -4.13 -5.34 -0.58
CA LEU A 236 -4.15 -4.71 -1.90
C LEU A 236 -2.72 -4.55 -2.47
N CYS A 237 -2.61 -4.68 -3.78
CA CYS A 237 -1.43 -4.31 -4.55
C CYS A 237 -1.83 -3.84 -5.95
N VAL A 238 -1.24 -2.74 -6.43
CA VAL A 238 -1.34 -2.32 -7.83
C VAL A 238 -0.01 -2.55 -8.53
N VAL A 239 -0.05 -3.16 -9.71
CA VAL A 239 1.15 -3.51 -10.47
C VAL A 239 1.01 -3.00 -11.89
N VAL A 240 2.07 -2.34 -12.38
CA VAL A 240 2.15 -1.72 -13.70
C VAL A 240 3.20 -2.47 -14.52
N PHE A 241 2.76 -3.02 -15.64
CA PHE A 241 3.61 -3.72 -16.61
C PHE A 241 3.66 -2.94 -17.90
N ARG A 242 4.75 -3.06 -18.65
CA ARG A 242 4.75 -2.69 -20.07
C ARG A 242 3.93 -3.75 -20.82
N ALA A 243 3.01 -3.35 -21.70
CA ALA A 243 2.23 -4.29 -22.48
C ALA A 243 3.13 -4.97 -23.52
N GLN A 244 3.11 -6.31 -23.58
CA GLN A 244 3.82 -7.06 -24.62
C GLN A 244 2.97 -7.18 -25.88
N ASP A 245 1.71 -7.56 -25.70
CA ASP A 245 0.67 -7.57 -26.74
C ASP A 245 -0.62 -6.98 -26.14
N PRO A 246 -0.92 -5.70 -26.42
CA PRO A 246 -2.12 -5.04 -25.94
C PRO A 246 -3.41 -5.72 -26.40
N ALA A 247 -3.43 -6.27 -27.61
CA ALA A 247 -4.62 -6.90 -28.19
C ALA A 247 -4.89 -8.27 -27.58
N ALA A 248 -3.83 -9.04 -27.28
CA ALA A 248 -3.94 -10.33 -26.59
C ALA A 248 -4.04 -10.20 -25.05
N GLY A 249 -3.87 -9.00 -24.50
CA GLY A 249 -3.93 -8.76 -23.07
C GLY A 249 -2.74 -9.37 -22.31
N LEU A 250 -1.57 -9.44 -22.94
CA LEU A 250 -0.36 -10.04 -22.38
C LEU A 250 0.52 -9.01 -21.66
N VAL A 251 0.76 -9.25 -20.37
CA VAL A 251 1.64 -8.43 -19.55
C VAL A 251 3.10 -8.73 -19.86
N GLY A 252 3.89 -7.68 -20.07
CA GLY A 252 5.33 -7.76 -20.29
C GLY A 252 6.12 -7.46 -19.01
N PRO A 253 7.31 -6.83 -19.14
CA PRO A 253 8.17 -6.53 -18.00
C PRO A 253 7.53 -5.62 -16.96
N LEU A 254 7.82 -5.88 -15.68
CA LEU A 254 7.43 -5.01 -14.57
C LEU A 254 8.04 -3.61 -14.72
N VAL A 255 7.20 -2.58 -14.55
CA VAL A 255 7.60 -1.17 -14.54
C VAL A 255 7.59 -0.65 -13.11
N LYS A 256 6.46 -0.78 -12.41
CA LYS A 256 6.28 -0.31 -11.04
C LYS A 256 5.24 -1.13 -10.31
N HIS A 257 5.28 -1.14 -8.98
CA HIS A 257 4.22 -1.68 -8.15
C HIS A 257 4.10 -0.89 -6.85
N SER A 258 2.95 -0.98 -6.18
CA SER A 258 2.81 -0.50 -4.81
C SER A 258 3.43 -1.51 -3.83
N LYS A 259 3.71 -1.04 -2.61
CA LYS A 259 3.83 -1.96 -1.48
C LYS A 259 2.48 -2.67 -1.31
N ARG A 260 2.57 -3.93 -0.93
CA ARG A 260 1.42 -4.77 -0.64
C ARG A 260 0.99 -4.55 0.80
N GLN A 261 -0.26 -4.16 1.03
CA GLN A 261 -0.74 -3.80 2.37
C GLN A 261 -2.23 -4.09 2.58
N VAL A 262 -2.56 -4.56 3.79
CA VAL A 262 -3.95 -4.63 4.28
C VAL A 262 -4.39 -3.24 4.76
N ARG A 263 -4.89 -2.41 3.83
CA ARG A 263 -5.30 -1.02 4.08
C ARG A 263 -6.47 -0.62 3.19
N SER A 264 -7.18 0.45 3.55
CA SER A 264 -8.28 1.02 2.73
C SER A 264 -7.86 1.41 1.31
N PHE A 265 -6.58 1.74 1.11
CA PHE A 265 -6.02 1.98 -0.21
C PHE A 265 -4.50 1.72 -0.24
N VAL A 266 -3.97 1.51 -1.44
CA VAL A 266 -2.52 1.47 -1.73
C VAL A 266 -2.23 2.27 -2.98
N GLY A 267 -1.00 2.72 -3.16
CA GLY A 267 -0.63 3.48 -4.37
C GLY A 267 0.84 3.39 -4.72
N CYS A 268 1.15 3.81 -5.94
CA CYS A 268 2.52 3.97 -6.43
C CYS A 268 2.57 5.06 -7.49
N ASN A 269 3.75 5.64 -7.70
CA ASN A 269 4.02 6.64 -8.72
C ASN A 269 5.06 6.13 -9.72
N ALA A 270 4.95 6.57 -10.96
CA ALA A 270 5.90 6.24 -12.02
C ALA A 270 5.99 7.38 -13.04
N VAL A 271 7.14 7.49 -13.70
CA VAL A 271 7.28 8.24 -14.95
C VAL A 271 7.22 7.23 -16.08
N LEU A 272 6.24 7.38 -16.97
CA LEU A 272 6.00 6.48 -18.08
C LEU A 272 6.44 7.14 -19.39
N ASP A 273 7.29 6.45 -20.14
CA ASP A 273 7.65 6.81 -21.51
C ASP A 273 6.50 6.52 -22.49
N PRO A 274 6.55 7.03 -23.73
CA PRO A 274 5.57 6.68 -24.76
C PRO A 274 5.48 5.17 -24.97
N GLY A 275 4.26 4.64 -24.93
CA GLY A 275 4.00 3.22 -25.09
C GLY A 275 2.71 2.76 -24.43
N SER A 276 2.48 1.45 -24.47
CA SER A 276 1.31 0.80 -23.87
C SER A 276 1.69 0.07 -22.58
N TYR A 277 0.85 0.21 -21.56
CA TYR A 277 1.06 -0.33 -20.23
C TYR A 277 -0.19 -1.05 -19.74
N MET A 278 -0.03 -2.12 -18.97
CA MET A 278 -1.13 -2.85 -18.34
C MET A 278 -1.06 -2.67 -16.83
N VAL A 279 -2.14 -2.20 -16.24
CA VAL A 279 -2.29 -2.07 -14.79
C VAL A 279 -3.18 -3.20 -14.29
N VAL A 280 -2.63 -3.98 -13.35
CA VAL A 280 -3.30 -5.12 -12.73
C VAL A 280 -3.49 -4.82 -11.24
N CYS A 281 -4.74 -4.85 -10.79
CA CYS A 281 -5.12 -4.70 -9.39
C CYS A 281 -5.22 -6.09 -8.75
N LEU A 282 -4.49 -6.30 -7.66
CA LEU A 282 -4.33 -7.60 -7.01
C LEU A 282 -4.81 -7.56 -5.56
N ALA A 283 -5.51 -8.62 -5.17
CA ALA A 283 -5.81 -8.97 -3.78
C ALA A 283 -6.13 -10.47 -3.70
N PHE A 284 -5.66 -11.13 -2.63
CA PHE A 284 -5.78 -12.59 -2.50
C PHE A 284 -6.34 -13.05 -1.15
N ASN A 285 -6.38 -12.20 -0.13
CA ASN A 285 -6.80 -12.63 1.20
C ASN A 285 -8.26 -13.00 1.30
N HIS A 286 -9.12 -12.60 0.36
CA HIS A 286 -10.52 -13.05 0.30
C HIS A 286 -10.73 -14.33 -0.51
N TRP A 287 -9.69 -14.95 -1.08
CA TRP A 287 -9.85 -16.16 -1.92
C TRP A 287 -10.36 -17.38 -1.16
N HIS A 288 -10.21 -17.40 0.17
CA HIS A 288 -10.80 -18.42 1.03
C HIS A 288 -12.31 -18.23 1.24
N THR A 289 -12.88 -17.10 0.80
CA THR A 289 -14.31 -16.83 0.94
C THR A 289 -15.11 -17.64 -0.08
N SER A 290 -16.23 -18.22 0.33
CA SER A 290 -17.12 -19.00 -0.54
C SER A 290 -18.04 -18.12 -1.41
N LEU A 291 -17.56 -16.93 -1.82
CA LEU A 291 -18.32 -15.99 -2.64
C LEU A 291 -18.43 -16.51 -4.07
N THR A 292 -19.66 -16.59 -4.59
CA THR A 292 -19.94 -17.15 -5.93
C THR A 292 -20.61 -16.15 -6.88
N LYS A 293 -21.17 -15.06 -6.35
CA LYS A 293 -21.89 -14.07 -7.16
C LYS A 293 -21.10 -12.77 -7.29
N ILE A 294 -21.06 -12.22 -8.50
CA ILE A 294 -20.26 -11.02 -8.86
C ILE A 294 -20.66 -9.78 -8.04
N ASP A 295 -21.94 -9.62 -7.73
CA ASP A 295 -22.46 -8.53 -6.90
C ASP A 295 -21.91 -8.54 -5.46
N GLN A 296 -21.45 -9.70 -5.00
CA GLN A 296 -20.87 -9.88 -3.68
C GLN A 296 -19.34 -9.72 -3.65
N TYR A 297 -18.69 -9.74 -4.82
CA TYR A 297 -17.24 -9.62 -4.90
C TYR A 297 -16.79 -8.28 -4.34
N PRO A 298 -15.63 -8.24 -3.65
CA PRO A 298 -15.06 -6.98 -3.20
C PRO A 298 -14.86 -6.04 -4.39
N LYS A 299 -15.38 -4.82 -4.26
CA LYS A 299 -15.24 -3.77 -5.27
C LYS A 299 -14.03 -2.91 -4.97
N PHE A 300 -13.41 -2.40 -6.02
CA PHE A 300 -12.33 -1.45 -5.94
C PHE A 300 -12.55 -0.27 -6.87
N LEU A 301 -11.83 0.81 -6.59
CA LEU A 301 -11.69 1.97 -7.46
C LEU A 301 -10.21 2.21 -7.73
N LEU A 302 -9.80 2.15 -8.99
CA LEU A 302 -8.49 2.56 -9.46
C LEU A 302 -8.57 4.01 -9.91
N ALA A 303 -7.91 4.91 -9.18
CA ALA A 303 -7.69 6.29 -9.57
C ALA A 303 -6.31 6.44 -10.22
N ILE A 304 -6.27 7.10 -11.37
CA ILE A 304 -5.07 7.37 -12.14
C ILE A 304 -4.98 8.88 -12.30
N HIS A 305 -3.99 9.50 -11.67
CA HIS A 305 -3.68 10.92 -11.83
C HIS A 305 -2.46 11.04 -12.73
N SER A 306 -2.47 11.95 -13.70
CA SER A 306 -1.41 12.05 -14.70
C SER A 306 -1.11 13.49 -15.10
N SER A 307 0.17 13.83 -15.25
CA SER A 307 0.58 15.19 -15.64
C SER A 307 0.18 15.57 -17.07
N LYS A 308 -0.08 14.57 -17.92
CA LYS A 308 -0.50 14.69 -19.32
C LYS A 308 -1.63 13.71 -19.60
N ARG A 309 -2.38 13.91 -20.70
CA ARG A 309 -3.53 13.08 -21.03
C ARG A 309 -3.10 11.66 -21.40
N LEU A 310 -3.82 10.69 -20.85
CA LEU A 310 -3.65 9.27 -21.13
C LEU A 310 -4.92 8.72 -21.79
N LEU A 311 -4.75 7.78 -22.73
CA LEU A 311 -5.85 6.96 -23.18
C LEU A 311 -5.96 5.75 -22.26
N VAL A 312 -7.15 5.51 -21.73
CA VAL A 312 -7.41 4.50 -20.70
C VAL A 312 -8.56 3.61 -21.15
N GLU A 313 -8.31 2.31 -21.21
CA GLU A 313 -9.28 1.30 -21.64
C GLU A 313 -9.30 0.14 -20.65
N THR A 314 -10.46 -0.47 -20.45
CA THR A 314 -10.56 -1.75 -19.73
C THR A 314 -10.55 -2.87 -20.75
N VAL A 315 -9.63 -3.82 -20.59
CA VAL A 315 -9.46 -4.95 -21.51
C VAL A 315 -9.76 -6.26 -20.80
N ILE A 316 -10.32 -7.22 -21.54
CA ILE A 316 -10.47 -8.59 -21.06
C ILE A 316 -9.08 -9.24 -21.12
N PRO A 317 -8.49 -9.61 -19.98
CA PRO A 317 -7.12 -10.09 -19.97
C PRO A 317 -7.00 -11.52 -20.51
N HIS A 318 -5.78 -11.97 -20.77
CA HIS A 318 -5.51 -13.39 -20.97
C HIS A 318 -5.86 -14.20 -19.71
N ALA A 319 -6.30 -15.46 -19.87
CA ALA A 319 -6.77 -16.30 -18.74
C ALA A 319 -5.72 -16.49 -17.63
N ASN A 320 -4.44 -16.32 -17.96
CA ASN A 320 -3.33 -16.51 -17.04
C ASN A 320 -2.67 -15.19 -16.57
N VAL A 321 -3.33 -14.04 -16.73
CA VAL A 321 -2.75 -12.73 -16.42
C VAL A 321 -2.25 -12.61 -14.98
N LEU A 322 -2.96 -13.24 -14.02
CA LEU A 322 -2.56 -13.24 -12.62
C LEU A 322 -1.25 -14.00 -12.40
N ALA A 323 -1.11 -15.18 -13.02
CA ALA A 323 0.14 -15.92 -12.96
C ALA A 323 1.30 -15.14 -13.61
N ASP A 324 1.07 -14.48 -14.75
CA ASP A 324 2.10 -13.65 -15.39
C ASP A 324 2.48 -12.46 -14.52
N ALA A 325 1.49 -11.80 -13.92
CA ALA A 325 1.74 -10.66 -13.04
C ALA A 325 2.58 -11.05 -11.83
N ILE A 326 2.20 -12.14 -11.14
CA ILE A 326 2.92 -12.64 -9.96
C ILE A 326 4.33 -13.12 -10.35
N ILE A 327 4.47 -13.89 -11.43
CA ILE A 327 5.78 -14.38 -11.85
C ILE A 327 6.71 -13.23 -12.23
N ASN A 328 6.26 -12.26 -13.04
CA ASN A 328 7.09 -11.12 -13.42
C ASN A 328 7.46 -10.26 -12.21
N LEU A 329 6.54 -10.09 -11.24
CA LEU A 329 6.81 -9.41 -9.99
C LEU A 329 7.89 -10.15 -9.18
N THR A 330 7.74 -11.47 -8.98
CA THR A 330 8.68 -12.30 -8.21
C THR A 330 10.03 -12.43 -8.90
N CYS A 331 10.11 -12.52 -10.23
CA CYS A 331 11.40 -12.55 -10.95
C CYS A 331 12.19 -11.25 -10.80
N ARG A 332 11.52 -10.11 -10.58
CA ARG A 332 12.16 -8.80 -10.45
C ARG A 332 12.48 -8.42 -9.00
N GLN A 333 11.62 -8.79 -8.05
CA GLN A 333 11.68 -8.35 -6.66
C GLN A 333 11.85 -9.49 -5.65
N GLY A 334 11.67 -10.73 -6.09
CA GLY A 334 11.77 -11.90 -5.23
C GLY A 334 13.21 -12.33 -4.99
N THR A 335 13.42 -13.04 -3.88
CA THR A 335 14.70 -13.67 -3.56
C THR A 335 14.75 -15.08 -4.17
N PRO A 336 15.81 -15.41 -4.94
CA PRO A 336 15.93 -16.74 -5.50
C PRO A 336 16.27 -17.75 -4.40
N ALA A 337 15.49 -18.83 -4.30
CA ALA A 337 15.85 -19.99 -3.50
C ALA A 337 16.81 -20.87 -4.32
N ARG A 338 18.08 -20.95 -3.94
CA ARG A 338 19.07 -21.80 -4.63
C ARG A 338 18.92 -23.26 -4.21
N GLY A 339 18.99 -24.17 -5.18
CA GLY A 339 19.06 -25.61 -4.91
C GLY A 339 20.41 -26.03 -4.29
N PRO A 340 20.53 -27.27 -3.78
CA PRO A 340 21.75 -27.80 -3.15
C PRO A 340 23.02 -27.74 -4.01
N ARG A 341 22.88 -27.61 -5.34
CA ARG A 341 24.00 -27.53 -6.30
C ARG A 341 24.23 -26.14 -6.90
N GLY A 342 23.47 -25.14 -6.46
CA GLY A 342 23.56 -23.77 -7.01
C GLY A 342 22.94 -23.59 -8.40
N ASP A 343 22.39 -24.63 -9.02
CA ASP A 343 21.71 -24.55 -10.32
C ASP A 343 20.30 -23.98 -10.18
N ASP A 344 19.93 -23.11 -11.14
CA ASP A 344 18.54 -22.68 -11.34
C ASP A 344 17.71 -23.90 -11.78
N CYS A 345 16.97 -24.48 -10.84
CA CYS A 345 16.09 -25.63 -11.09
C CYS A 345 15.04 -25.37 -12.20
N ASN A 346 14.82 -24.11 -12.57
CA ASN A 346 13.85 -23.67 -13.56
C ASN A 346 14.29 -23.85 -15.03
N ARG A 347 15.47 -24.41 -15.32
CA ARG A 347 15.98 -24.55 -16.71
C ARG A 347 16.39 -25.97 -17.09
N LEU A 348 15.79 -26.98 -16.46
CA LEU A 348 16.03 -28.37 -16.81
C LEU A 348 15.21 -28.76 -18.06
N PRO A 349 15.84 -29.15 -19.18
CA PRO A 349 15.15 -29.38 -20.45
C PRO A 349 14.40 -30.72 -20.50
N ASP A 350 14.84 -31.70 -19.71
CA ASP A 350 14.41 -33.10 -19.76
C ASP A 350 13.87 -33.63 -18.43
N ARG A 351 13.71 -32.76 -17.42
CA ARG A 351 13.36 -33.19 -16.05
C ARG A 351 12.21 -32.41 -15.45
N PHE A 352 11.36 -33.14 -14.74
CA PHE A 352 10.33 -32.60 -13.87
C PHE A 352 10.97 -32.13 -12.55
N VAL A 353 10.45 -31.04 -12.01
CA VAL A 353 10.80 -30.56 -10.67
C VAL A 353 9.61 -30.82 -9.76
N GLN A 354 9.79 -31.70 -8.77
CA GLN A 354 8.80 -31.96 -7.74
C GLN A 354 9.14 -31.10 -6.53
N VAL A 355 8.18 -30.34 -6.02
CA VAL A 355 8.37 -29.40 -4.93
C VAL A 355 7.31 -29.62 -3.86
N ILE A 356 7.74 -29.75 -2.60
CA ILE A 356 6.90 -29.56 -1.42
C ILE A 356 7.17 -28.15 -0.89
N CYS A 357 6.13 -27.35 -0.79
CA CYS A 357 6.15 -26.08 -0.08
C CYS A 357 5.28 -26.20 1.15
N ASP A 358 5.91 -26.18 2.33
CA ASP A 358 5.22 -26.23 3.62
C ASP A 358 5.35 -24.87 4.32
N CYS A 359 4.20 -24.22 4.51
CA CYS A 359 4.08 -22.93 5.17
C CYS A 359 3.23 -23.02 6.45
N SER A 360 3.03 -24.21 7.00
CA SER A 360 2.10 -24.47 8.11
C SER A 360 2.48 -23.79 9.43
N GLU A 361 3.73 -23.38 9.59
CA GLU A 361 4.22 -22.62 10.75
C GLU A 361 3.95 -21.10 10.62
N SER A 362 3.32 -20.65 9.53
CA SER A 362 2.96 -19.24 9.33
C SER A 362 1.76 -18.83 10.18
N ILE A 363 1.73 -17.57 10.61
CA ILE A 363 0.69 -17.02 11.50
C ILE A 363 -0.02 -15.85 10.80
N ASN A 364 -1.34 -15.78 10.93
CA ASN A 364 -2.19 -14.70 10.37
C ASN A 364 -2.06 -14.56 8.84
N VAL A 365 -1.98 -15.69 8.14
CA VAL A 365 -1.94 -15.74 6.68
C VAL A 365 -2.95 -16.72 6.12
N VAL A 366 -3.41 -16.45 4.89
CA VAL A 366 -4.15 -17.41 4.07
C VAL A 366 -3.42 -17.66 2.75
N SER A 367 -3.85 -18.71 2.07
CA SER A 367 -3.22 -19.21 0.85
C SER A 367 -4.23 -19.24 -0.29
N THR A 368 -3.81 -18.86 -1.49
CA THR A 368 -4.61 -19.03 -2.72
C THR A 368 -4.86 -20.50 -3.09
N ARG A 369 -4.12 -21.45 -2.48
CA ARG A 369 -4.31 -22.89 -2.64
C ARG A 369 -5.27 -23.49 -1.61
N ALA A 370 -5.89 -22.67 -0.74
CA ALA A 370 -6.73 -23.09 0.38
C ALA A 370 -6.04 -23.97 1.46
N THR A 371 -4.77 -24.34 1.24
CA THR A 371 -3.91 -25.06 2.19
C THR A 371 -2.57 -24.33 2.33
N LEU A 372 -1.92 -24.47 3.49
CA LEU A 372 -0.57 -23.95 3.73
C LEU A 372 0.53 -24.93 3.33
N ARG A 373 0.16 -26.16 2.95
CA ARG A 373 1.09 -27.16 2.42
C ARG A 373 0.65 -27.56 1.03
N THR A 374 1.60 -27.51 0.10
CA THR A 374 1.39 -27.85 -1.32
C THR A 374 2.47 -28.79 -1.79
N VAL A 375 2.13 -29.66 -2.73
CA VAL A 375 3.05 -30.57 -3.41
C VAL A 375 2.74 -30.50 -4.90
N ASP A 376 3.73 -30.15 -5.71
CA ASP A 376 3.53 -29.90 -7.14
C ASP A 376 4.63 -30.58 -7.97
N SER A 377 4.24 -31.12 -9.13
CA SER A 377 5.13 -31.65 -10.16
C SER A 377 5.14 -30.69 -11.35
N ILE A 378 6.26 -30.00 -11.54
CA ILE A 378 6.45 -28.98 -12.57
C ILE A 378 7.09 -29.64 -13.80
N PRO A 379 6.50 -29.52 -15.00
CA PRO A 379 7.11 -30.06 -16.22
C PRO A 379 8.43 -29.38 -16.61
N PRO A 380 9.26 -30.02 -17.44
CA PRO A 380 10.48 -29.41 -17.97
C PRO A 380 10.17 -28.11 -18.72
N LEU A 381 11.03 -27.11 -18.60
CA LEU A 381 10.88 -25.78 -19.23
C LEU A 381 9.56 -25.07 -18.89
N HIS A 382 9.06 -25.27 -17.67
CA HIS A 382 7.88 -24.56 -17.16
C HIS A 382 8.18 -23.74 -15.90
N ARG A 383 7.39 -22.70 -15.70
CA ARG A 383 7.30 -21.86 -14.51
C ARG A 383 5.91 -22.00 -13.90
N GLN A 384 5.82 -22.03 -12.57
CA GLN A 384 4.56 -22.22 -11.85
C GLN A 384 4.53 -21.34 -10.60
N VAL A 385 3.39 -20.73 -10.31
CA VAL A 385 3.13 -20.14 -8.99
C VAL A 385 2.68 -21.26 -8.07
N ILE A 386 3.52 -21.64 -7.11
CA ILE A 386 3.21 -22.74 -6.18
C ILE A 386 2.14 -22.33 -5.17
N ILE A 387 2.37 -21.20 -4.49
CA ILE A 387 1.50 -20.67 -3.46
C ILE A 387 1.65 -19.16 -3.39
N VAL A 388 0.54 -18.44 -3.16
CA VAL A 388 0.57 -17.02 -2.78
C VAL A 388 0.03 -16.93 -1.36
N LEU A 389 0.89 -16.53 -0.43
CA LEU A 389 0.52 -16.28 0.96
C LEU A 389 0.18 -14.81 1.15
N THR A 390 -0.88 -14.54 1.91
CA THR A 390 -1.42 -13.20 2.11
C THR A 390 -1.81 -13.00 3.56
N GLN A 391 -1.58 -11.80 4.10
CA GLN A 391 -2.03 -11.48 5.45
C GLN A 391 -3.56 -11.54 5.50
N LEU A 392 -4.11 -12.22 6.51
CA LEU A 392 -5.56 -12.38 6.65
C LEU A 392 -6.18 -11.11 7.24
N GLU A 393 -5.67 -10.65 8.39
CA GLU A 393 -6.16 -9.46 9.09
C GLU A 393 -5.03 -8.47 9.39
N GLY A 394 -5.30 -7.18 9.17
CA GLY A 394 -4.34 -6.09 9.38
C GLY A 394 -4.14 -5.66 10.84
N SER A 395 -5.02 -6.09 11.75
CA SER A 395 -5.00 -5.72 13.18
C SER A 395 -3.94 -6.47 14.00
N GLY A 396 -3.48 -7.63 13.52
CA GLY A 396 -2.45 -8.45 14.17
C GLY A 396 -1.15 -8.50 13.40
N GLY A 397 -0.04 -8.77 14.09
CA GLY A 397 1.21 -9.17 13.44
C GLY A 397 1.00 -10.43 12.60
N PHE A 398 1.81 -10.61 11.57
CA PHE A 398 1.84 -11.82 10.77
C PHE A 398 3.28 -12.31 10.62
N SER A 399 3.45 -13.61 10.45
CA SER A 399 4.76 -14.21 10.19
C SER A 399 4.63 -15.22 9.08
N ILE A 400 5.62 -15.24 8.19
CA ILE A 400 5.70 -16.20 7.09
C ILE A 400 6.87 -17.12 7.38
N ALA A 401 6.57 -18.38 7.63
CA ALA A 401 7.54 -19.47 7.68
C ALA A 401 7.33 -20.34 6.45
N HIS A 402 8.39 -20.69 5.74
CA HIS A 402 8.32 -21.58 4.59
C HIS A 402 9.48 -22.56 4.58
N ARG A 403 9.17 -23.82 4.28
CA ARG A 403 10.13 -24.90 4.07
C ARG A 403 9.94 -25.46 2.67
N LEU A 404 10.96 -25.32 1.84
CA LEU A 404 10.96 -25.81 0.47
C LEU A 404 11.81 -27.08 0.38
N THR A 405 11.18 -28.18 0.00
CA THR A 405 11.87 -29.44 -0.34
C THR A 405 11.63 -29.71 -1.81
N HIS A 406 12.68 -29.89 -2.59
CA HIS A 406 12.54 -30.19 -4.02
C HIS A 406 13.40 -31.39 -4.42
N ARG A 407 12.94 -32.10 -5.45
CA ARG A 407 13.70 -33.15 -6.13
C ARG A 407 13.41 -33.10 -7.61
N VAL A 408 14.29 -33.73 -8.38
CA VAL A 408 14.22 -33.76 -9.83
C VAL A 408 13.90 -35.20 -10.26
N SER A 409 12.96 -35.36 -11.20
CA SER A 409 12.50 -36.67 -11.71
C SER A 409 12.47 -36.67 -13.24
N PHE A 410 12.70 -37.84 -13.86
CA PHE A 410 12.49 -38.04 -15.30
C PHE A 410 11.02 -38.27 -15.66
N THR A 411 10.17 -38.49 -14.66
CA THR A 411 8.74 -38.77 -14.85
C THR A 411 7.89 -37.79 -14.05
N GLY A 412 6.73 -37.44 -14.62
CA GLY A 412 5.75 -36.60 -13.94
C GLY A 412 5.05 -37.30 -12.78
N GLY A 413 4.13 -36.59 -12.12
CA GLY A 413 3.43 -37.08 -10.94
C GLY A 413 4.15 -36.77 -9.63
N LEU A 414 3.52 -37.13 -8.51
CA LEU A 414 4.04 -36.89 -7.15
C LEU A 414 4.75 -38.11 -6.53
N HIS A 415 4.57 -39.31 -7.08
CA HIS A 415 5.07 -40.58 -6.52
C HIS A 415 4.72 -40.73 -5.02
N ASP A 416 5.71 -41.00 -4.16
CA ASP A 416 5.60 -41.12 -2.71
C ASP A 416 5.21 -39.82 -1.99
N TRP A 417 5.22 -38.66 -2.66
CA TRP A 417 4.86 -37.37 -2.05
C TRP A 417 3.36 -37.04 -2.16
N GLY A 418 2.56 -37.88 -2.82
CA GLY A 418 1.13 -37.64 -2.97
C GLY A 418 0.34 -38.85 -3.46
N PRO A 419 -0.97 -38.70 -3.70
CA PRO A 419 -1.79 -39.76 -4.26
C PRO A 419 -1.28 -40.20 -5.65
N SER A 420 -1.46 -41.49 -5.96
CA SER A 420 -1.09 -42.04 -7.27
C SER A 420 -1.77 -41.28 -8.42
N ALA A 421 -1.04 -41.08 -9.52
CA ALA A 421 -1.51 -40.38 -10.73
C ALA A 421 -1.93 -38.91 -10.54
N THR A 422 -1.51 -38.25 -9.46
CA THR A 422 -1.70 -36.80 -9.27
C THR A 422 -0.42 -36.03 -9.54
N ASN A 423 -0.54 -34.82 -10.09
CA ASN A 423 0.56 -33.88 -10.31
C ASN A 423 0.61 -32.76 -9.27
N HIS A 424 -0.52 -32.50 -8.59
CA HIS A 424 -0.68 -31.36 -7.70
C HIS A 424 -1.55 -31.75 -6.50
N VAL A 425 -1.10 -31.38 -5.30
CA VAL A 425 -1.84 -31.53 -4.05
C VAL A 425 -1.78 -30.18 -3.31
N PRO A 426 -2.92 -29.51 -3.07
CA PRO A 426 -4.25 -29.85 -3.55
C PRO A 426 -4.35 -29.74 -5.10
N PRO A 427 -5.33 -30.42 -5.73
CA PRO A 427 -5.54 -30.34 -7.18
C PRO A 427 -5.75 -28.89 -7.65
N ILE A 428 -5.23 -28.58 -8.84
CA ILE A 428 -5.48 -27.29 -9.49
C ILE A 428 -6.82 -27.40 -10.22
N ASP A 429 -7.88 -26.89 -9.59
CA ASP A 429 -9.21 -26.85 -10.18
C ASP A 429 -9.41 -25.61 -11.06
N ARG A 430 -10.61 -25.47 -11.65
CA ARG A 430 -10.96 -24.34 -12.52
C ARG A 430 -10.85 -22.98 -11.82
N LYS A 431 -11.01 -22.92 -10.49
CA LYS A 431 -11.00 -21.65 -9.73
C LYS A 431 -9.59 -21.10 -9.55
N VAL A 432 -8.59 -21.97 -9.51
CA VAL A 432 -7.19 -21.57 -9.29
C VAL A 432 -6.30 -21.76 -10.52
N TYR A 433 -6.88 -22.33 -11.60
CA TYR A 433 -6.19 -22.69 -12.84
C TYR A 433 -5.35 -21.53 -13.43
N GLY A 434 -5.93 -20.34 -13.58
CA GLY A 434 -5.26 -19.20 -14.21
C GLY A 434 -4.08 -18.63 -13.42
N LEU A 435 -3.92 -19.01 -12.15
CA LEU A 435 -2.84 -18.57 -11.27
C LEU A 435 -1.80 -19.66 -11.07
N HIS A 436 -2.24 -20.91 -10.87
CA HIS A 436 -1.38 -21.97 -10.37
C HIS A 436 -0.95 -23.01 -11.40
N THR A 437 -1.53 -23.05 -12.60
CA THR A 437 -1.14 -24.05 -13.61
C THR A 437 0.30 -23.83 -14.07
N PRO A 438 1.13 -24.89 -14.27
CA PRO A 438 2.44 -24.76 -14.89
C PRO A 438 2.36 -24.15 -16.29
N ARG A 439 3.30 -23.27 -16.63
CA ARG A 439 3.30 -22.55 -17.90
C ARG A 439 4.67 -22.63 -18.56
N PRO A 440 4.74 -22.75 -19.89
CA PRO A 440 6.02 -22.68 -20.59
C PRO A 440 6.79 -21.40 -20.25
N LEU A 441 8.12 -21.51 -20.22
CA LEU A 441 9.04 -20.39 -19.99
C LEU A 441 8.97 -19.33 -21.09
#